data_AF-A0AAV8F2X0-F1
#
_entry.id   AF-A0AAV8F2X0-F1
#
_cell.length_a   1.000
_cell.length_b   1.000
_cell.length_c   1.000
_cell.angle_alpha   90.00
_cell.angle_beta   90.00
_cell.angle_gamma   90.00
#
_symmetry.space_group_name_H-M   'P 1'
#
loop_
_entity.id
_entity.type
_entity.pdbx_description
1 polymer ?
#
loop_
_entity_poly.entity_id
_entity_poly.type
_entity_poly.pdbx_seq_one_letter_code
_entity_poly.pdbx_strand_id
1 'polypeptide(L)'
;MLKTTLFHGTEKHFFPLLSLLILLLFFLSISSYIHLPYSAFTLSILTDSTTEMCTGRYIYVYDLPSKFNSDIIQDCHNLLPWHHMCPSVSNMGLGPHVRGTGSVLTETGWHFTNQWVLDFIFHNRMNQYGCLTSNSSQANAIFVPYYAGLDTGRHLWSQNITERDSLLVELFDLLRSRPEWLAKGGRDHFLLSGRTTWDFRRQGDDGHLWGGKLLTLPEVKNMTVLLIESCPWGNENEFAIPYPTNFHPSTESQVLAWQEKVRSVNRQWLFSFVGAKRPDQVRSIRDQVVDQCLNSTQCNLLDCASPETDCDSPNTTMSLFESSTFCLEPPGDSPTRRSIFDAMLAGCIPVFFNPHSAYTQYRWYLPTNYTEYSVYIPEDDVREGRVRIEEVLSKYNAEQIGEMKDTVIRLIPTLIYKDPSHKIESVRDAFDVAIDGVLERVKSLMGA
;
A
#
# COMPACT_ATOMS: atom_id res chain seq x y z
N MET A 1 -44.75 -33.12 -50.85
CA MET A 1 -45.36 -32.43 -52.01
C MET A 1 -46.87 -32.48 -51.81
N LEU A 2 -47.56 -31.33 -51.73
CA LEU A 2 -49.02 -31.19 -51.45
C LEU A 2 -49.53 -31.76 -50.09
N LYS A 3 -50.68 -31.34 -49.55
CA LYS A 3 -51.30 -29.99 -49.39
C LYS A 3 -52.56 -30.16 -48.48
N THR A 4 -52.87 -29.15 -47.65
CA THR A 4 -54.21 -28.56 -47.33
C THR A 4 -55.50 -29.42 -47.47
N THR A 5 -56.57 -29.36 -46.66
CA THR A 5 -57.05 -28.44 -45.59
C THR A 5 -58.51 -28.80 -45.19
N LEU A 6 -58.98 -28.38 -43.98
CA LEU A 6 -60.36 -27.92 -43.67
C LEU A 6 -61.52 -28.98 -43.78
N PHE A 7 -62.75 -28.82 -43.26
CA PHE A 7 -63.47 -27.73 -42.56
C PHE A 7 -64.72 -28.27 -41.78
N HIS A 8 -65.32 -27.43 -40.90
CA HIS A 8 -66.69 -27.48 -40.33
C HIS A 8 -67.01 -28.58 -39.26
N GLY A 9 -67.78 -28.30 -38.20
CA GLY A 9 -68.35 -27.02 -37.73
C GLY A 9 -69.29 -27.16 -36.52
N THR A 10 -69.39 -26.10 -35.70
CA THR A 10 -70.56 -25.65 -34.89
C THR A 10 -71.51 -26.72 -34.34
N GLU A 11 -71.65 -26.94 -33.02
CA GLU A 11 -72.25 -26.05 -32.00
C GLU A 11 -71.91 -26.58 -30.56
N LYS A 12 -72.29 -26.02 -29.40
CA LYS A 12 -73.16 -24.87 -29.00
C LYS A 12 -72.66 -24.27 -27.67
N HIS A 13 -73.21 -23.13 -27.23
CA HIS A 13 -72.93 -22.53 -25.90
C HIS A 13 -73.98 -22.92 -24.85
N PHE A 14 -73.58 -23.05 -23.57
CA PHE A 14 -74.19 -22.42 -22.37
C PHE A 14 -73.47 -22.93 -21.09
N PHE A 15 -72.63 -22.12 -20.41
CA PHE A 15 -72.28 -22.19 -18.97
C PHE A 15 -71.24 -21.18 -18.38
N PRO A 16 -70.65 -20.16 -19.07
CA PRO A 16 -69.47 -19.43 -18.54
C PRO A 16 -69.76 -18.17 -17.70
N LEU A 17 -70.96 -17.96 -17.16
CA LEU A 17 -71.31 -16.72 -16.41
C LEU A 17 -71.33 -16.87 -14.88
N LEU A 18 -71.39 -18.09 -14.34
CA LEU A 18 -71.39 -18.30 -12.89
C LEU A 18 -69.97 -18.47 -12.30
N SER A 19 -69.02 -18.97 -13.11
CA SER A 19 -67.63 -19.22 -12.69
C SER A 19 -66.78 -17.94 -12.61
N LEU A 20 -67.07 -16.92 -13.43
CA LEU A 20 -66.30 -15.67 -13.43
C LEU A 20 -66.56 -14.81 -12.19
N LEU A 21 -67.79 -14.85 -11.65
CA LEU A 21 -68.18 -14.05 -10.48
C LEU A 21 -67.51 -14.53 -9.18
N ILE A 22 -67.27 -15.84 -9.08
CA ILE A 22 -66.68 -16.48 -7.90
C ILE A 22 -65.18 -16.16 -7.79
N LEU A 23 -64.44 -16.12 -8.92
CA LEU A 23 -63.03 -15.70 -8.91
C LEU A 23 -62.86 -14.22 -8.51
N LEU A 24 -63.73 -13.33 -8.98
CA LEU A 24 -63.61 -11.89 -8.73
C LEU A 24 -63.82 -11.52 -7.24
N LEU A 25 -64.72 -12.23 -6.54
CA LEU A 25 -64.92 -12.07 -5.10
C LEU A 25 -63.75 -12.63 -4.26
N PHE A 26 -63.04 -13.64 -4.76
CA PHE A 26 -61.84 -14.17 -4.12
C PHE A 26 -60.65 -13.20 -4.19
N PHE A 27 -60.47 -12.49 -5.31
CA PHE A 27 -59.41 -11.48 -5.44
C PHE A 27 -59.68 -10.21 -4.60
N LEU A 28 -60.94 -9.76 -4.48
CA LEU A 28 -61.28 -8.58 -3.69
C LEU A 28 -61.18 -8.80 -2.16
N SER A 29 -61.32 -10.04 -1.68
CA SER A 29 -61.19 -10.36 -0.25
C SER A 29 -59.74 -10.54 0.22
N ILE A 30 -58.81 -10.93 -0.67
CA ILE A 30 -57.37 -11.02 -0.35
C ILE A 30 -56.70 -9.63 -0.35
N SER A 31 -57.20 -8.70 -1.18
CA SER A 31 -56.68 -7.32 -1.27
C SER A 31 -56.82 -6.49 0.03
N SER A 32 -57.64 -6.93 1.00
CA SER A 32 -57.93 -6.18 2.23
C SER A 32 -57.10 -6.62 3.46
N TYR A 33 -56.26 -7.65 3.34
CA TYR A 33 -55.54 -8.25 4.48
C TYR A 33 -54.01 -8.31 4.34
N ILE A 34 -53.42 -7.73 3.28
CA ILE A 34 -51.96 -7.62 3.13
C ILE A 34 -51.53 -6.14 3.07
N HIS A 35 -51.82 -5.43 4.15
CA HIS A 35 -51.06 -4.22 4.52
C HIS A 35 -50.05 -4.58 5.63
N LEU A 36 -49.02 -5.36 5.28
CA LEU A 36 -47.77 -5.31 6.05
C LEU A 36 -47.03 -4.01 5.68
N PRO A 37 -46.41 -3.31 6.65
CA PRO A 37 -45.62 -2.11 6.37
C PRO A 37 -44.26 -2.47 5.75
N TYR A 38 -44.27 -2.79 4.46
CA TYR A 38 -43.09 -3.02 3.61
C TYR A 38 -42.35 -1.69 3.33
N SER A 39 -41.87 -1.04 4.39
CA SER A 39 -41.11 0.22 4.31
C SER A 39 -40.15 0.46 5.50
N ALA A 40 -40.18 -0.36 6.56
CA ALA A 40 -39.28 -0.20 7.72
C ALA A 40 -38.26 -1.33 7.89
N PHE A 41 -38.64 -2.58 7.56
CA PHE A 41 -37.82 -3.77 7.83
C PHE A 41 -36.59 -3.92 6.93
N THR A 42 -36.65 -3.47 5.67
CA THR A 42 -35.49 -3.50 4.76
C THR A 42 -34.44 -2.45 5.12
N LEU A 43 -34.85 -1.30 5.68
CA LEU A 43 -33.92 -0.28 6.17
C LEU A 43 -33.23 -0.74 7.46
N SER A 44 -33.95 -1.43 8.37
CA SER A 44 -33.32 -1.97 9.58
C SER A 44 -32.26 -3.01 9.25
N ILE A 45 -32.51 -3.98 8.36
CA ILE A 45 -31.53 -5.05 8.05
C ILE A 45 -30.26 -4.51 7.35
N LEU A 46 -30.38 -3.47 6.50
CA LEU A 46 -29.23 -2.80 5.89
C LEU A 46 -28.45 -1.91 6.87
N THR A 47 -29.11 -1.30 7.86
CA THR A 47 -28.41 -0.54 8.92
C THR A 47 -27.76 -1.45 9.96
N ASP A 48 -28.40 -2.57 10.30
CA ASP A 48 -27.89 -3.56 11.27
C ASP A 48 -26.63 -4.26 10.73
N SER A 49 -26.68 -4.78 9.50
CA SER A 49 -25.51 -5.38 8.85
C SER A 49 -24.32 -4.43 8.69
N THR A 50 -24.56 -3.15 8.35
CA THR A 50 -23.47 -2.17 8.21
C THR A 50 -22.91 -1.71 9.57
N THR A 51 -23.72 -1.70 10.63
CA THR A 51 -23.23 -1.44 12.00
C THR A 51 -22.48 -2.63 12.59
N GLU A 52 -22.90 -3.87 12.35
CA GLU A 52 -22.12 -5.07 12.71
C GLU A 52 -20.77 -5.10 11.98
N MET A 53 -20.74 -4.86 10.66
CA MET A 53 -19.51 -4.87 9.86
C MET A 53 -18.47 -3.80 10.27
N CYS A 54 -18.92 -2.67 10.83
CA CYS A 54 -18.03 -1.58 11.27
C CYS A 54 -17.79 -1.54 12.78
N THR A 55 -18.37 -2.46 13.57
CA THR A 55 -18.13 -2.55 15.01
C THR A 55 -16.65 -2.81 15.29
N GLY A 56 -16.02 -1.92 16.09
CA GLY A 56 -14.59 -1.98 16.37
C GLY A 56 -13.67 -1.42 15.26
N ARG A 57 -14.24 -0.92 14.16
CA ARG A 57 -13.51 -0.47 12.96
C ARG A 57 -13.77 0.99 12.57
N TYR A 58 -14.50 1.76 13.37
CA TYR A 58 -14.83 3.14 13.02
C TYR A 58 -13.60 4.05 13.03
N ILE A 59 -13.41 4.83 11.96
CA ILE A 59 -12.35 5.84 11.88
C ILE A 59 -12.97 7.22 11.72
N TYR A 60 -12.58 8.15 12.59
CA TYR A 60 -12.84 9.58 12.40
C TYR A 60 -11.62 10.22 11.74
N VAL A 61 -11.83 10.97 10.66
CA VAL A 61 -10.78 11.75 9.99
C VAL A 61 -10.93 13.19 10.45
N TYR A 62 -9.85 13.82 10.92
CA TYR A 62 -9.90 15.23 11.29
C TYR A 62 -10.21 16.13 10.09
N ASP A 63 -11.16 17.04 10.28
CA ASP A 63 -11.31 18.24 9.47
C ASP A 63 -10.19 19.24 9.81
N LEU A 64 -9.04 19.08 9.12
CA LEU A 64 -7.87 19.95 9.23
C LEU A 64 -7.91 21.06 8.16
N PRO A 65 -7.47 22.29 8.49
CA PRO A 65 -7.20 23.32 7.49
C PRO A 65 -6.33 22.83 6.32
N SER A 66 -6.69 23.24 5.11
CA SER A 66 -6.10 22.82 3.83
C SER A 66 -4.57 22.89 3.76
N LYS A 67 -3.96 23.83 4.51
CA LYS A 67 -2.50 23.99 4.62
C LYS A 67 -1.76 22.75 5.13
N PHE A 68 -2.43 21.89 5.89
CA PHE A 68 -1.85 20.63 6.39
C PHE A 68 -1.90 19.50 5.34
N ASN A 69 -2.64 19.68 4.23
CA ASN A 69 -2.82 18.65 3.20
C ASN A 69 -2.98 19.21 1.78
N SER A 70 -4.16 19.65 1.38
CA SER A 70 -4.48 19.95 -0.02
C SER A 70 -3.68 21.11 -0.62
N ASP A 71 -3.27 22.09 0.19
CA ASP A 71 -2.45 23.21 -0.32
C ASP A 71 -1.01 22.77 -0.58
N ILE A 72 -0.52 21.76 0.14
CA ILE A 72 0.79 21.14 -0.08
C ILE A 72 0.81 20.44 -1.46
N ILE A 73 -0.31 19.84 -1.88
CA ILE A 73 -0.46 19.22 -3.20
C ILE A 73 -0.69 20.25 -4.31
N GLN A 74 -1.42 21.34 -4.03
CA GLN A 74 -1.55 22.45 -4.99
C GLN A 74 -0.19 23.09 -5.29
N ASP A 75 0.70 23.16 -4.30
CA ASP A 75 2.08 23.63 -4.44
C ASP A 75 3.06 22.50 -4.89
N CYS A 76 2.61 21.59 -5.74
CA CYS A 76 3.38 20.43 -6.20
C CYS A 76 4.69 20.76 -6.93
N HIS A 77 4.90 22.02 -7.32
CA HIS A 77 6.16 22.49 -7.91
C HIS A 77 7.31 22.56 -6.88
N ASN A 78 7.00 22.78 -5.59
CA ASN A 78 8.00 23.04 -4.55
C ASN A 78 8.25 21.84 -3.60
N LEU A 79 7.62 20.68 -3.84
CA LEU A 79 7.73 19.48 -3.01
C LEU A 79 9.14 18.87 -2.94
N LEU A 80 9.99 19.11 -3.94
CA LEU A 80 11.40 18.76 -3.95
C LEU A 80 12.19 19.88 -4.66
N PRO A 81 13.29 20.42 -4.09
CA PRO A 81 13.96 21.61 -4.65
C PRO A 81 14.55 21.45 -6.06
N TRP A 82 14.70 20.22 -6.55
CA TRP A 82 15.32 19.89 -7.84
C TRP A 82 14.44 19.00 -8.74
N HIS A 83 13.19 18.73 -8.34
CA HIS A 83 12.32 17.86 -9.13
C HIS A 83 10.86 18.34 -9.13
N HIS A 84 10.31 18.49 -10.33
CA HIS A 84 8.93 18.89 -10.52
C HIS A 84 7.98 17.73 -10.19
N MET A 85 7.39 17.74 -8.99
CA MET A 85 6.56 16.65 -8.47
C MET A 85 5.10 16.65 -8.93
N CYS A 86 4.64 17.65 -9.69
CA CYS A 86 3.25 17.72 -10.17
C CYS A 86 2.78 16.51 -11.00
N PRO A 87 3.61 15.88 -11.87
CA PRO A 87 3.25 14.63 -12.51
C PRO A 87 2.98 13.53 -11.48
N SER A 88 3.80 13.42 -10.43
CA SER A 88 3.68 12.40 -9.38
C SER A 88 2.42 12.52 -8.52
N VAL A 89 1.86 13.71 -8.35
CA VAL A 89 0.56 13.89 -7.63
C VAL A 89 -0.66 13.69 -8.53
N SER A 90 -0.49 13.49 -9.84
CA SER A 90 -1.60 13.14 -10.74
C SER A 90 -2.21 11.78 -10.38
N ASN A 91 -3.45 11.53 -10.84
CA ASN A 91 -4.18 10.29 -10.58
C ASN A 91 -4.21 9.91 -9.09
N MET A 92 -4.64 10.84 -8.22
CA MET A 92 -4.72 10.63 -6.76
C MET A 92 -3.38 10.26 -6.07
N GLY A 93 -2.25 10.68 -6.65
CA GLY A 93 -0.91 10.37 -6.16
C GLY A 93 -0.27 9.14 -6.81
N LEU A 94 -0.97 8.42 -7.70
CA LEU A 94 -0.39 7.27 -8.39
C LEU A 94 0.63 7.70 -9.46
N GLY A 95 0.53 8.91 -9.99
CA GLY A 95 1.35 9.41 -11.09
C GLY A 95 0.82 9.02 -12.48
N PRO A 96 1.53 9.40 -13.57
CA PRO A 96 1.10 9.16 -14.94
C PRO A 96 0.98 7.67 -15.27
N HIS A 97 -0.02 7.27 -16.05
CA HIS A 97 -0.20 5.88 -16.46
C HIS A 97 0.97 5.37 -17.32
N VAL A 98 1.37 4.13 -17.07
CA VAL A 98 2.29 3.35 -17.91
C VAL A 98 1.49 2.32 -18.66
N ARG A 99 1.54 2.36 -20.00
CA ARG A 99 0.90 1.33 -20.83
C ARG A 99 1.80 0.09 -20.88
N GLY A 100 1.30 -1.02 -20.37
CA GLY A 100 1.95 -2.30 -20.56
C GLY A 100 1.77 -2.83 -21.98
N THR A 101 2.76 -3.59 -22.45
CA THR A 101 2.75 -4.28 -23.75
C THR A 101 2.23 -5.73 -23.67
N GLY A 102 1.81 -6.17 -22.48
CA GLY A 102 1.43 -7.56 -22.20
C GLY A 102 2.63 -8.50 -21.97
N SER A 103 3.80 -8.20 -22.54
CA SER A 103 5.02 -9.01 -22.40
C SER A 103 5.71 -8.84 -21.05
N VAL A 104 5.87 -7.61 -20.57
CA VAL A 104 6.49 -7.29 -19.27
C VAL A 104 5.46 -6.76 -18.29
N LEU A 105 4.67 -5.75 -18.66
CA LEU A 105 3.60 -5.25 -17.79
C LEU A 105 2.24 -5.66 -18.35
N THR A 106 1.27 -5.93 -17.47
CA THR A 106 -0.14 -6.06 -17.87
C THR A 106 -0.62 -4.76 -18.50
N GLU A 107 -1.59 -4.85 -19.41
CA GLU A 107 -2.08 -3.69 -20.20
C GLU A 107 -2.52 -2.49 -19.34
N THR A 108 -3.00 -2.75 -18.13
CA THR A 108 -3.54 -1.77 -17.18
C THR A 108 -3.04 -2.03 -15.75
N GLY A 109 -3.23 -1.03 -14.88
CA GLY A 109 -2.83 -1.04 -13.47
C GLY A 109 -1.43 -0.46 -13.18
N TRP A 110 -0.72 0.07 -14.19
CA TRP A 110 0.67 0.54 -14.03
C TRP A 110 0.79 2.06 -14.12
N HIS A 111 1.65 2.64 -13.28
CA HIS A 111 1.89 4.07 -13.18
C HIS A 111 3.38 4.38 -12.95
N PHE A 112 3.79 5.63 -13.22
CA PHE A 112 5.07 6.19 -12.78
C PHE A 112 4.90 6.78 -11.37
N THR A 113 4.84 5.90 -10.37
CA THR A 113 4.56 6.27 -8.99
C THR A 113 5.81 6.74 -8.29
N ASN A 114 5.76 7.88 -7.60
CA ASN A 114 6.87 8.37 -6.80
C ASN A 114 6.77 7.84 -5.37
N GLN A 115 7.87 7.34 -4.80
CA GLN A 115 7.84 6.75 -3.46
C GLN A 115 7.44 7.74 -2.34
N TRP A 116 7.70 9.04 -2.52
CA TRP A 116 7.51 10.06 -1.48
C TRP A 116 6.09 10.62 -1.39
N VAL A 117 5.15 10.22 -2.26
CA VAL A 117 3.76 10.74 -2.27
C VAL A 117 2.74 9.86 -1.53
N LEU A 118 3.21 8.88 -0.75
CA LEU A 118 2.34 7.94 -0.04
C LEU A 118 1.35 8.63 0.92
N ASP A 119 1.72 9.79 1.48
CA ASP A 119 0.81 10.67 2.26
C ASP A 119 -0.52 10.91 1.53
N PHE A 120 -0.45 11.19 0.22
CA PHE A 120 -1.62 11.51 -0.61
C PHE A 120 -2.33 10.24 -1.09
N ILE A 121 -1.59 9.20 -1.52
CA ILE A 121 -2.17 7.91 -1.92
C ILE A 121 -2.99 7.32 -0.76
N PHE A 122 -2.42 7.29 0.45
CA PHE A 122 -3.07 6.73 1.63
C PHE A 122 -4.28 7.55 2.07
N HIS A 123 -4.23 8.88 1.99
CA HIS A 123 -5.41 9.71 2.29
C HIS A 123 -6.53 9.48 1.26
N ASN A 124 -6.22 9.32 -0.03
CA ASN A 124 -7.23 8.96 -1.03
C ASN A 124 -7.81 7.56 -0.79
N ARG A 125 -7.01 6.58 -0.36
CA ARG A 125 -7.51 5.26 0.10
C ARG A 125 -8.40 5.38 1.34
N MET A 126 -8.02 6.21 2.32
CA MET A 126 -8.80 6.50 3.52
C MET A 126 -10.18 7.05 3.18
N ASN A 127 -10.27 7.97 2.21
CA ASN A 127 -11.54 8.55 1.76
C ASN A 127 -12.50 7.52 1.11
N GLN A 128 -12.02 6.31 0.79
CA GLN A 128 -12.86 5.20 0.31
C GLN A 128 -13.20 4.16 1.39
N TYR A 129 -12.66 4.30 2.62
CA TYR A 129 -12.83 3.32 3.69
C TYR A 129 -14.30 3.20 4.13
N GLY A 130 -14.77 1.95 4.28
CA GLY A 130 -16.19 1.67 4.53
C GLY A 130 -16.71 2.11 5.90
N CYS A 131 -15.82 2.22 6.89
CA CYS A 131 -16.17 2.50 8.29
C CYS A 131 -15.72 3.90 8.74
N LEU A 132 -15.80 4.90 7.86
CA LEU A 132 -15.66 6.30 8.27
C LEU A 132 -16.86 6.75 9.12
N THR A 133 -16.61 7.51 10.19
CA THR A 133 -17.66 8.18 10.99
C THR A 133 -17.43 9.68 11.05
N SER A 134 -18.52 10.45 11.04
CA SER A 134 -18.51 11.89 11.32
C SER A 134 -18.59 12.21 12.82
N ASN A 135 -18.84 11.21 13.66
CA ASN A 135 -18.93 11.34 15.11
C ASN A 135 -17.68 10.75 15.77
N SER A 136 -16.74 11.61 16.16
CA SER A 136 -15.48 11.22 16.79
C SER A 136 -15.66 10.41 18.09
N SER A 137 -16.77 10.57 18.82
CA SER A 137 -17.06 9.78 20.04
C SER A 137 -17.36 8.29 19.78
N GLN A 138 -17.62 7.91 18.52
CA GLN A 138 -17.81 6.52 18.09
C GLN A 138 -16.56 5.91 17.44
N ALA A 139 -15.49 6.70 17.27
CA ALA A 139 -14.29 6.24 16.58
C ALA A 139 -13.49 5.24 17.43
N ASN A 140 -12.97 4.22 16.76
CA ASN A 140 -11.99 3.28 17.30
C ASN A 140 -10.54 3.75 17.04
N ALA A 141 -10.32 4.58 16.01
CA ALA A 141 -9.08 5.30 15.78
C ALA A 141 -9.35 6.66 15.09
N ILE A 142 -8.42 7.60 15.24
CA ILE A 142 -8.53 8.96 14.69
C ILE A 142 -7.39 9.23 13.72
N PHE A 143 -7.72 9.41 12.44
CA PHE A 143 -6.73 9.75 11.41
C PHE A 143 -6.47 11.26 11.39
N VAL A 144 -5.19 11.63 11.43
CA VAL A 144 -4.70 13.01 11.25
C VAL A 144 -4.18 13.14 9.80
N PRO A 145 -4.96 13.72 8.86
CA PRO A 145 -4.58 13.85 7.46
C PRO A 145 -3.61 15.03 7.26
N TYR A 146 -2.42 14.94 7.87
CA TYR A 146 -1.29 15.86 7.67
C TYR A 146 -0.24 15.18 6.79
N TYR A 147 0.15 15.83 5.69
CA TYR A 147 1.12 15.27 4.75
C TYR A 147 2.56 15.52 5.20
N ALA A 148 2.93 14.93 6.34
CA ALA A 148 4.22 15.10 7.01
C ALA A 148 5.43 14.84 6.09
N GLY A 149 5.34 13.85 5.19
CA GLY A 149 6.41 13.50 4.26
C GLY A 149 6.62 14.52 3.16
N LEU A 150 5.52 15.07 2.65
CA LEU A 150 5.55 16.12 1.63
C LEU A 150 5.95 17.47 2.23
N ASP A 151 5.40 17.82 3.40
CA ASP A 151 5.75 19.05 4.13
C ASP A 151 7.24 19.09 4.47
N THR A 152 7.74 18.06 5.15
CA THR A 152 9.16 17.95 5.49
C THR A 152 10.02 17.92 4.22
N GLY A 153 9.55 17.27 3.15
CA GLY A 153 10.23 17.21 1.86
C GLY A 153 10.52 18.57 1.23
N ARG A 154 9.63 19.56 1.37
CA ARG A 154 9.86 20.93 0.87
C ARG A 154 11.07 21.59 1.53
N HIS A 155 11.26 21.37 2.83
CA HIS A 155 12.15 22.18 3.67
C HIS A 155 13.39 21.42 4.18
N LEU A 156 13.50 20.11 3.91
CA LEU A 156 14.53 19.20 4.45
C LEU A 156 15.98 19.69 4.26
N TRP A 157 16.23 20.41 3.16
CA TRP A 157 17.55 20.97 2.82
C TRP A 157 17.75 22.45 3.22
N SER A 158 16.69 23.15 3.67
CA SER A 158 16.80 24.51 4.22
C SER A 158 17.45 24.46 5.60
N GLN A 159 18.45 25.31 5.87
CA GLN A 159 19.03 25.43 7.22
C GLN A 159 18.09 26.13 8.22
N ASN A 160 16.95 26.66 7.77
CA ASN A 160 15.96 27.31 8.62
C ASN A 160 15.05 26.28 9.30
N ILE A 161 15.37 25.89 10.54
CA ILE A 161 14.57 24.93 11.32
C ILE A 161 13.13 25.42 11.59
N THR A 162 12.90 26.74 11.63
CA THR A 162 11.54 27.30 11.77
C THR A 162 10.71 27.00 10.54
N GLU A 163 11.31 27.06 9.34
CA GLU A 163 10.65 26.68 8.09
C GLU A 163 10.28 25.19 8.11
N ARG A 164 11.21 24.32 8.49
CA ARG A 164 11.00 22.85 8.60
C ARG A 164 9.91 22.45 9.59
N ASP A 165 9.78 23.18 10.70
CA ASP A 165 8.97 22.75 11.84
C ASP A 165 7.68 23.57 12.05
N SER A 166 7.52 24.74 11.44
CA SER A 166 6.43 25.68 11.80
C SER A 166 5.03 25.08 11.62
N LEU A 167 4.76 24.46 10.47
CA LEU A 167 3.47 23.84 10.19
C LEU A 167 3.21 22.64 11.12
N LEU A 168 4.25 21.85 11.41
CA LEU A 168 4.21 20.77 12.40
C LEU A 168 3.84 21.27 13.81
N VAL A 169 4.46 22.36 14.27
CA VAL A 169 4.15 22.96 15.60
C VAL A 169 2.70 23.45 15.63
N GLU A 170 2.27 24.16 14.60
CA GLU A 170 0.90 24.69 14.51
C GLU A 170 -0.15 23.57 14.46
N LEU A 171 0.14 22.44 13.79
CA LEU A 171 -0.71 21.26 13.83
C LEU A 171 -0.91 20.78 15.27
N PHE A 172 0.15 20.68 16.06
CA PHE A 172 0.04 20.19 17.44
C PHE A 172 -0.55 21.22 18.41
N ASP A 173 -0.38 22.53 18.18
CA ASP A 173 -1.19 23.57 18.86
C ASP A 173 -2.69 23.37 18.57
N LEU A 174 -3.06 23.17 17.30
CA LEU A 174 -4.45 22.91 16.90
C LEU A 174 -4.99 21.62 17.53
N LEU A 175 -4.29 20.49 17.39
CA LEU A 175 -4.74 19.19 17.89
C LEU A 175 -4.96 19.21 19.40
N ARG A 176 -4.04 19.80 20.18
CA ARG A 176 -4.18 19.90 21.66
C ARG A 176 -5.42 20.69 22.11
N SER A 177 -5.98 21.55 21.27
CA SER A 177 -7.22 22.28 21.56
C SER A 177 -8.51 21.49 21.23
N ARG A 178 -8.41 20.33 20.56
CA ARG A 178 -9.57 19.56 20.09
C ARG A 178 -10.09 18.57 21.15
N PRO A 179 -11.43 18.42 21.31
CA PRO A 179 -12.02 17.44 22.23
C PRO A 179 -11.51 16.01 22.03
N GLU A 180 -11.28 15.61 20.78
CA GLU A 180 -10.72 14.33 20.36
C GLU A 180 -9.36 14.06 21.02
N TRP A 181 -8.46 15.06 21.01
CA TRP A 181 -7.14 14.93 21.64
C TRP A 181 -7.25 14.90 23.16
N LEU A 182 -8.10 15.75 23.73
CA LEU A 182 -8.30 15.84 25.18
C LEU A 182 -8.89 14.55 25.78
N ALA A 183 -9.69 13.79 25.01
CA ALA A 183 -10.32 12.56 25.48
C ALA A 183 -9.31 11.42 25.75
N LYS A 184 -8.24 11.34 24.97
CA LYS A 184 -7.35 10.15 24.91
C LYS A 184 -5.86 10.46 24.86
N GLY A 185 -5.46 11.71 24.65
CA GLY A 185 -4.08 12.19 24.67
C GLY A 185 -3.21 11.67 23.53
N GLY A 186 -3.80 11.44 22.35
CA GLY A 186 -3.10 10.96 21.16
C GLY A 186 -3.03 9.44 21.01
N ARG A 187 -3.48 8.63 21.98
CA ARG A 187 -3.30 7.16 21.97
C ARG A 187 -4.17 6.40 20.96
N ASP A 188 -5.27 7.00 20.55
CA ASP A 188 -6.18 6.57 19.49
C ASP A 188 -5.88 7.25 18.15
N HIS A 189 -4.97 8.23 18.14
CA HIS A 189 -4.58 8.96 16.95
C HIS A 189 -3.53 8.21 16.14
N PHE A 190 -3.60 8.38 14.83
CA PHE A 190 -2.54 7.97 13.93
C PHE A 190 -2.33 8.95 12.78
N LEU A 191 -1.11 8.99 12.28
CA LEU A 191 -0.73 9.71 11.07
C LEU A 191 0.19 8.84 10.22
N LEU A 192 0.42 9.27 8.99
CA LEU A 192 1.30 8.61 8.05
C LEU A 192 2.31 9.61 7.46
N SER A 193 3.48 9.10 7.10
CA SER A 193 4.38 9.78 6.18
C SER A 193 4.94 8.81 5.15
N GLY A 194 4.99 9.26 3.89
CA GLY A 194 5.73 8.64 2.80
C GLY A 194 7.24 8.86 2.85
N ARG A 195 7.81 9.25 4.00
CA ARG A 195 9.25 9.38 4.24
C ARG A 195 9.76 8.41 5.31
N THR A 196 11.08 8.27 5.38
CA THR A 196 11.74 7.39 6.35
C THR A 196 11.72 8.01 7.75
N THR A 197 11.78 7.17 8.79
CA THR A 197 11.96 7.60 10.20
C THR A 197 13.09 8.63 10.39
N TRP A 198 14.15 8.58 9.57
CA TRP A 198 15.35 9.40 9.70
C TRP A 198 15.09 10.89 9.38
N ASP A 199 14.12 11.18 8.51
CA ASP A 199 13.74 12.55 8.15
C ASP A 199 13.00 13.30 9.29
N PHE A 200 12.67 12.62 10.38
CA PHE A 200 11.81 13.12 11.47
C PHE A 200 12.42 13.11 12.87
N ARG A 201 13.71 12.78 12.98
CA ARG A 201 14.40 12.47 14.24
C ARG A 201 15.42 13.51 14.70
N ARG A 202 15.37 14.74 14.19
CA ARG A 202 16.37 15.78 14.51
C ARG A 202 16.47 16.00 16.04
N GLN A 203 17.68 15.83 16.58
CA GLN A 203 17.97 15.98 18.01
C GLN A 203 18.50 17.39 18.30
N GLY A 204 17.61 18.30 18.70
CA GLY A 204 17.96 19.68 19.04
C GLY A 204 17.87 20.66 17.87
N ASP A 205 18.01 21.94 18.21
CA ASP A 205 17.67 23.07 17.33
C ASP A 205 18.88 23.67 16.61
N ASP A 206 19.58 22.81 15.86
CA ASP A 206 20.64 23.19 14.93
C ASP A 206 20.20 22.87 13.49
N GLY A 207 20.26 23.88 12.61
CA GLY A 207 19.90 23.79 11.18
C GLY A 207 20.83 22.93 10.33
N HIS A 208 22.04 22.65 10.82
CA HIS A 208 22.98 21.72 10.18
C HIS A 208 22.63 20.24 10.43
N LEU A 209 21.77 19.94 11.40
CA LEU A 209 21.29 18.58 11.63
C LEU A 209 20.21 18.19 10.61
N TRP A 210 20.19 16.92 10.22
CA TRP A 210 19.20 16.38 9.28
C TRP A 210 17.80 16.28 9.89
N GLY A 211 16.77 16.47 9.06
CA GLY A 211 15.37 16.19 9.40
C GLY A 211 14.58 17.32 10.07
N GLY A 212 13.29 17.07 10.24
CA GLY A 212 12.38 17.79 11.13
C GLY A 212 12.28 17.09 12.51
N LYS A 213 11.40 17.62 13.38
CA LYS A 213 11.24 17.15 14.77
C LYS A 213 10.02 16.27 15.08
N LEU A 214 9.27 15.81 14.08
CA LEU A 214 8.01 15.08 14.27
C LEU A 214 8.12 13.92 15.28
N LEU A 215 9.12 13.03 15.16
CA LEU A 215 9.28 11.88 16.06
C LEU A 215 9.95 12.22 17.41
N THR A 216 10.34 13.48 17.62
CA THR A 216 10.88 13.95 18.91
C THR A 216 9.87 14.74 19.73
N LEU A 217 8.75 15.18 19.13
CA LEU A 217 7.64 15.80 19.85
C LEU A 217 7.01 14.86 20.90
N PRO A 218 6.79 15.33 22.15
CA PRO A 218 6.14 14.53 23.20
C PRO A 218 4.76 13.97 22.80
N GLU A 219 3.97 14.77 22.07
CA GLU A 219 2.64 14.43 21.59
C GLU A 219 2.65 13.17 20.72
N VAL A 220 3.63 13.07 19.82
CA VAL A 220 3.73 12.00 18.82
C VAL A 220 4.06 10.65 19.46
N LYS A 221 4.73 10.61 20.62
CA LYS A 221 5.06 9.36 21.33
C LYS A 221 3.83 8.53 21.70
N ASN A 222 2.67 9.16 21.88
CA ASN A 222 1.41 8.48 22.15
C ASN A 222 0.71 8.00 20.86
N MET A 223 0.94 8.66 19.73
CA MET A 223 0.27 8.41 18.45
C MET A 223 0.86 7.20 17.73
N THR A 224 0.06 6.50 16.93
CA THR A 224 0.61 5.51 15.99
C THR A 224 1.14 6.22 14.74
N VAL A 225 2.40 5.99 14.38
CA VAL A 225 3.03 6.62 13.22
C VAL A 225 3.35 5.57 12.16
N LEU A 226 2.74 5.71 10.99
CA LEU A 226 3.02 4.90 9.81
C LEU A 226 4.12 5.58 8.97
N LEU A 227 5.15 4.82 8.60
CA LEU A 227 6.31 5.30 7.84
C LEU A 227 6.64 4.28 6.74
N ILE A 228 7.26 4.69 5.64
CA ILE A 228 7.82 3.71 4.67
C ILE A 228 9.03 2.95 5.23
N GLU A 229 9.66 3.49 6.28
CA GLU A 229 10.75 2.88 7.04
C GLU A 229 10.66 3.30 8.53
N SER A 230 10.66 2.33 9.45
CA SER A 230 10.64 2.58 10.91
C SER A 230 12.00 2.29 11.52
N CYS A 231 12.40 3.01 12.58
CA CYS A 231 13.69 2.77 13.24
C CYS A 231 13.69 1.42 14.00
N PRO A 232 14.75 0.58 13.91
CA PRO A 232 14.79 -0.72 14.59
C PRO A 232 14.98 -0.59 16.11
N TRP A 233 15.49 0.56 16.54
CA TRP A 233 15.64 0.98 17.94
C TRP A 233 14.69 2.15 18.25
N GLY A 234 13.62 2.27 17.45
CA GLY A 234 12.64 3.34 17.55
C GLY A 234 11.74 3.20 18.77
N ASN A 235 10.86 4.19 18.92
CA ASN A 235 9.78 4.09 19.90
C ASN A 235 8.77 3.00 19.44
N GLU A 236 8.08 2.36 20.37
CA GLU A 236 7.10 1.30 20.06
C GLU A 236 5.88 1.74 19.23
N ASN A 237 5.77 3.03 18.96
CA ASN A 237 4.66 3.67 18.26
C ASN A 237 4.89 3.88 16.76
N GLU A 238 6.07 3.52 16.24
CA GLU A 238 6.41 3.56 14.80
C GLU A 238 6.21 2.21 14.11
N PHE A 239 5.67 2.25 12.90
CA PHE A 239 5.33 1.06 12.11
C PHE A 239 5.71 1.28 10.64
N ALA A 240 6.60 0.44 10.12
CA ALA A 240 6.90 0.46 8.70
C ALA A 240 5.79 -0.20 7.88
N ILE A 241 5.41 0.46 6.79
CA ILE A 241 4.45 0.01 5.78
C ILE A 241 5.15 -0.01 4.40
N PRO A 242 4.69 -0.83 3.43
CA PRO A 242 5.30 -0.92 2.11
C PRO A 242 5.48 0.45 1.42
N TYR A 243 6.61 0.62 0.74
CA TYR A 243 6.77 1.69 -0.24
C TYR A 243 5.72 1.49 -1.35
N PRO A 244 5.14 2.55 -1.93
CA PRO A 244 4.26 2.39 -3.07
C PRO A 244 5.08 1.94 -4.29
N THR A 245 4.73 0.77 -4.81
CA THR A 245 5.25 0.22 -6.08
C THR A 245 4.64 0.96 -7.28
N ASN A 246 4.95 0.54 -8.51
CA ASN A 246 4.33 1.08 -9.73
C ASN A 246 2.99 0.41 -10.10
N PHE A 247 2.54 -0.61 -9.36
CA PHE A 247 1.32 -1.37 -9.67
C PHE A 247 0.18 -1.06 -8.69
N HIS A 248 -0.89 -0.52 -9.26
CA HIS A 248 -2.09 -0.04 -8.59
C HIS A 248 -3.34 -0.62 -9.27
N PRO A 249 -3.79 -1.82 -8.86
CA PRO A 249 -4.92 -2.48 -9.48
C PRO A 249 -6.23 -1.75 -9.17
N SER A 250 -7.07 -1.60 -10.20
CA SER A 250 -8.46 -1.18 -10.15
C SER A 250 -9.46 -2.36 -10.14
N THR A 251 -8.99 -3.60 -10.34
CA THR A 251 -9.81 -4.83 -10.19
C THR A 251 -9.06 -5.99 -9.54
N GLU A 252 -9.81 -6.94 -8.95
CA GLU A 252 -9.28 -8.23 -8.49
C GLU A 252 -8.66 -9.06 -9.63
N SER A 253 -9.27 -9.02 -10.82
CA SER A 253 -8.76 -9.75 -11.99
C SER A 253 -7.36 -9.30 -12.42
N GLN A 254 -7.00 -8.03 -12.24
CA GLN A 254 -5.63 -7.56 -12.49
C GLN A 254 -4.62 -8.15 -11.49
N VAL A 255 -4.99 -8.27 -10.21
CA VAL A 255 -4.15 -8.89 -9.17
C VAL A 255 -3.90 -10.37 -9.50
N LEU A 256 -4.97 -11.11 -9.78
CA LEU A 256 -4.89 -12.53 -10.12
C LEU A 256 -4.10 -12.76 -11.42
N ALA A 257 -4.33 -11.95 -12.45
CA ALA A 257 -3.59 -12.03 -13.71
C ALA A 257 -2.10 -11.71 -13.52
N TRP A 258 -1.76 -10.74 -12.67
CA TRP A 258 -0.38 -10.42 -12.35
C TRP A 258 0.31 -11.57 -11.59
N GLN A 259 -0.32 -12.09 -10.53
CA GLN A 259 0.20 -13.22 -9.76
C GLN A 259 0.44 -14.45 -10.64
N GLU A 260 -0.47 -14.76 -11.56
CA GLU A 260 -0.31 -15.89 -12.48
C GLU A 260 0.81 -15.68 -13.51
N LYS A 261 0.96 -14.45 -14.01
CA LYS A 261 2.08 -14.08 -14.89
C LYS A 261 3.44 -14.25 -14.19
N VAL A 262 3.64 -13.69 -12.99
CA VAL A 262 4.93 -13.81 -12.28
C VAL A 262 5.19 -15.20 -11.70
N ARG A 263 4.16 -16.04 -11.56
CA ARG A 263 4.27 -17.47 -11.22
C ARG A 263 4.82 -18.29 -12.38
N SER A 264 4.30 -18.04 -13.59
CA SER A 264 4.56 -18.81 -14.82
C SER A 264 5.79 -18.33 -15.63
N VAL A 265 6.31 -17.13 -15.36
CA VAL A 265 7.51 -16.61 -16.04
C VAL A 265 8.73 -17.50 -15.84
N ASN A 266 9.48 -17.75 -16.92
CA ASN A 266 10.74 -18.49 -16.87
C ASN A 266 11.89 -17.57 -16.43
N ARG A 267 12.55 -17.93 -15.32
CA ARG A 267 13.62 -17.14 -14.70
C ARG A 267 14.97 -17.63 -15.22
N GLN A 268 15.52 -16.89 -16.18
CA GLN A 268 16.79 -17.23 -16.85
C GLN A 268 18.03 -16.91 -15.99
N TRP A 269 17.92 -15.93 -15.09
CA TRP A 269 19.00 -15.49 -14.21
C TRP A 269 18.86 -16.12 -12.83
N LEU A 270 19.97 -16.56 -12.24
CA LEU A 270 19.99 -17.00 -10.85
C LEU A 270 19.73 -15.79 -9.94
N PHE A 271 20.43 -14.68 -10.20
CA PHE A 271 20.26 -13.48 -9.39
C PHE A 271 20.40 -12.19 -10.20
N SER A 272 20.00 -11.07 -9.62
CA SER A 272 20.16 -9.76 -10.25
C SER A 272 20.23 -8.62 -9.25
N PHE A 273 20.71 -7.47 -9.73
CA PHE A 273 20.78 -6.25 -8.94
C PHE A 273 20.32 -5.04 -9.76
N VAL A 274 19.47 -4.21 -9.15
CA VAL A 274 19.14 -2.86 -9.62
C VAL A 274 19.78 -1.86 -8.66
N GLY A 275 20.69 -1.05 -9.19
CA GLY A 275 21.43 -0.07 -8.40
C GLY A 275 22.79 0.25 -9.02
N ALA A 276 23.64 0.89 -8.24
CA ALA A 276 24.96 1.33 -8.67
C ALA A 276 25.97 1.22 -7.53
N LYS A 277 27.26 1.25 -7.90
CA LYS A 277 28.38 1.41 -6.95
C LYS A 277 28.27 2.71 -6.15
N ARG A 278 28.93 2.74 -5.00
CA ARG A 278 29.07 3.90 -4.11
C ARG A 278 30.51 4.00 -3.60
N PRO A 279 31.48 4.34 -4.47
CA PRO A 279 32.91 4.32 -4.13
C PRO A 279 33.27 5.25 -2.96
N ASP A 280 32.52 6.35 -2.78
CA ASP A 280 32.71 7.29 -1.67
C ASP A 280 32.15 6.78 -0.32
N GLN A 281 31.41 5.66 -0.31
CA GLN A 281 30.82 5.05 0.88
C GLN A 281 31.52 3.74 1.23
N VAL A 282 32.70 3.80 1.85
CA VAL A 282 33.56 2.65 2.20
C VAL A 282 32.85 1.52 2.98
N ARG A 283 31.76 1.80 3.71
CA ARG A 283 30.95 0.78 4.42
C ARG A 283 29.87 0.13 3.56
N SER A 284 29.52 0.72 2.41
CA SER A 284 28.55 0.15 1.48
C SER A 284 29.08 -1.16 0.90
N ILE A 285 28.23 -2.17 0.83
CA ILE A 285 28.53 -3.42 0.11
C ILE A 285 28.18 -3.39 -1.38
N ARG A 286 27.63 -2.27 -1.87
CA ARG A 286 27.16 -2.18 -3.27
C ARG A 286 28.28 -2.38 -4.27
N ASP A 287 29.50 -1.98 -3.94
CA ASP A 287 30.66 -2.18 -4.80
C ASP A 287 30.95 -3.67 -4.98
N GLN A 288 30.97 -4.45 -3.88
CA GLN A 288 31.15 -5.90 -3.92
C GLN A 288 29.97 -6.63 -4.58
N VAL A 289 28.74 -6.15 -4.39
CA VAL A 289 27.55 -6.68 -5.07
C VAL A 289 27.67 -6.49 -6.60
N VAL A 290 28.01 -5.28 -7.05
CA VAL A 290 28.22 -4.99 -8.48
C VAL A 290 29.41 -5.77 -9.03
N ASP A 291 30.53 -5.82 -8.32
CA ASP A 291 31.73 -6.56 -8.77
C ASP A 291 31.49 -8.07 -8.86
N GLN A 292 30.76 -8.68 -7.91
CA GLN A 292 30.40 -10.10 -8.03
C GLN A 292 29.39 -10.34 -9.15
N CYS A 293 28.46 -9.42 -9.40
CA CYS A 293 27.50 -9.53 -10.49
C CYS A 293 28.17 -9.42 -11.87
N LEU A 294 29.04 -8.41 -12.08
CA LEU A 294 29.78 -8.22 -13.34
C LEU A 294 30.73 -9.38 -13.68
N ASN A 295 31.21 -10.11 -12.67
CA ASN A 295 32.06 -11.29 -12.86
C ASN A 295 31.27 -12.62 -12.92
N SER A 296 29.93 -12.58 -12.90
CA SER A 296 29.06 -13.77 -12.94
C SER A 296 28.31 -13.87 -14.25
N THR A 297 28.33 -15.05 -14.87
CA THR A 297 27.45 -15.36 -16.02
C THR A 297 26.02 -15.72 -15.60
N GLN A 298 25.72 -15.74 -14.29
CA GLN A 298 24.39 -16.03 -13.74
C GLN A 298 23.70 -14.78 -13.15
N CYS A 299 24.35 -13.61 -13.21
CA CYS A 299 23.80 -12.35 -12.72
C CYS A 299 23.33 -11.42 -13.85
N ASN A 300 22.21 -10.73 -13.62
CA ASN A 300 21.79 -9.58 -14.44
C ASN A 300 21.96 -8.27 -13.66
N LEU A 301 22.59 -7.27 -14.27
CA LEU A 301 22.82 -5.95 -13.66
C LEU A 301 22.09 -4.86 -14.43
N LEU A 302 21.32 -4.04 -13.71
CA LEU A 302 20.83 -2.74 -14.19
C LEU A 302 21.56 -1.62 -13.44
N ASP A 303 22.59 -1.05 -14.09
CA ASP A 303 23.47 -0.04 -13.49
C ASP A 303 22.84 1.36 -13.51
N CYS A 304 22.27 1.77 -12.38
CA CYS A 304 21.62 3.06 -12.23
C CYS A 304 22.57 4.27 -12.16
N ALA A 305 23.90 4.08 -12.30
CA ALA A 305 24.83 5.19 -12.53
C ALA A 305 25.01 5.49 -14.03
N SER A 306 24.59 4.60 -14.92
CA SER A 306 24.67 4.83 -16.36
C SER A 306 23.57 5.80 -16.83
N PRO A 307 23.89 6.89 -17.53
CA PRO A 307 22.89 7.83 -18.07
C PRO A 307 22.03 7.23 -19.18
N GLU A 308 22.39 6.06 -19.71
CA GLU A 308 21.61 5.30 -20.69
C GLU A 308 20.58 4.37 -20.01
N THR A 309 20.62 4.24 -18.69
CA THR A 309 19.81 3.30 -17.92
C THR A 309 18.68 4.00 -17.17
N ASP A 310 17.44 3.74 -17.58
CA ASP A 310 16.25 4.20 -16.87
C ASP A 310 15.85 3.18 -15.79
N CYS A 311 16.31 3.42 -14.55
CA CYS A 311 15.92 2.66 -13.36
C CYS A 311 14.59 3.10 -12.73
N ASP A 312 14.01 4.23 -13.16
CA ASP A 312 12.69 4.67 -12.69
C ASP A 312 11.55 4.05 -13.53
N SER A 313 11.87 3.58 -14.75
CA SER A 313 10.98 2.83 -15.63
C SER A 313 10.49 1.51 -15.01
N PRO A 314 9.16 1.31 -14.86
CA PRO A 314 8.60 0.05 -14.41
C PRO A 314 8.85 -1.08 -15.42
N ASN A 315 8.86 -0.78 -16.73
CA ASN A 315 9.16 -1.78 -17.76
C ASN A 315 10.58 -2.32 -17.61
N THR A 316 11.56 -1.45 -17.35
CA THR A 316 12.98 -1.85 -17.26
C THR A 316 13.24 -2.69 -16.02
N THR A 317 12.74 -2.22 -14.87
CA THR A 317 12.92 -2.89 -13.56
C THR A 317 12.15 -4.20 -13.46
N MET A 318 10.87 -4.26 -13.87
CA MET A 318 10.10 -5.51 -13.85
C MET A 318 10.70 -6.56 -14.80
N SER A 319 11.14 -6.18 -16.00
CA SER A 319 11.76 -7.11 -16.96
C SER A 319 12.99 -7.83 -16.37
N LEU A 320 13.82 -7.12 -15.63
CA LEU A 320 14.97 -7.71 -14.94
C LEU A 320 14.52 -8.59 -13.75
N PHE A 321 13.67 -8.08 -12.86
CA PHE A 321 13.29 -8.83 -11.65
C PHE A 321 12.45 -10.07 -11.95
N GLU A 322 11.54 -10.02 -12.93
CA GLU A 322 10.74 -11.17 -13.34
C GLU A 322 11.57 -12.28 -13.97
N SER A 323 12.66 -11.93 -14.66
CA SER A 323 13.55 -12.91 -15.30
C SER A 323 14.64 -13.45 -14.35
N SER A 324 14.60 -13.06 -13.07
CA SER A 324 15.59 -13.42 -12.04
C SER A 324 14.98 -14.27 -10.93
N THR A 325 15.71 -15.24 -10.41
CA THR A 325 15.24 -16.06 -9.27
C THR A 325 15.38 -15.31 -7.95
N PHE A 326 16.55 -14.73 -7.70
CA PHE A 326 16.88 -13.96 -6.52
C PHE A 326 17.18 -12.49 -6.86
N CYS A 327 16.78 -11.55 -6.01
CA CYS A 327 16.99 -10.13 -6.24
C CYS A 327 17.79 -9.54 -5.08
N LEU A 328 18.95 -8.97 -5.39
CA LEU A 328 19.89 -8.49 -4.38
C LEU A 328 19.42 -7.15 -3.81
N GLU A 329 19.18 -7.11 -2.50
CA GLU A 329 18.66 -5.95 -1.77
C GLU A 329 19.64 -5.42 -0.73
N PRO A 330 20.82 -4.89 -1.15
CA PRO A 330 21.75 -4.23 -0.24
C PRO A 330 21.22 -2.86 0.21
N PRO A 331 21.58 -2.40 1.42
CA PRO A 331 21.27 -1.06 1.92
C PRO A 331 21.56 0.09 0.94
N GLY A 332 20.85 1.20 1.09
CA GLY A 332 21.11 2.48 0.44
C GLY A 332 21.63 3.51 1.42
N ASP A 333 21.07 4.72 1.37
CA ASP A 333 21.30 5.76 2.39
C ASP A 333 20.62 5.40 3.72
N SER A 334 19.62 4.53 3.64
CA SER A 334 19.03 3.82 4.77
C SER A 334 18.93 2.30 4.46
N PRO A 335 18.65 1.43 5.46
CA PRO A 335 18.73 -0.02 5.23
C PRO A 335 17.63 -0.65 4.38
N THR A 336 16.46 -0.02 4.21
CA THR A 336 15.37 -0.49 3.33
C THR A 336 15.28 0.36 2.06
N ARG A 337 14.62 -0.16 1.02
CA ARG A 337 14.46 0.46 -0.30
C ARG A 337 13.13 0.03 -0.92
N ARG A 338 12.54 0.91 -1.74
CA ARG A 338 11.41 0.58 -2.64
C ARG A 338 11.67 -0.68 -3.48
N SER A 339 12.91 -0.85 -3.95
CA SER A 339 13.37 -2.01 -4.75
C SER A 339 12.95 -3.36 -4.17
N ILE A 340 12.90 -3.50 -2.84
CA ILE A 340 12.45 -4.72 -2.15
C ILE A 340 11.02 -5.07 -2.56
N PHE A 341 10.13 -4.08 -2.56
CA PHE A 341 8.70 -4.26 -2.88
C PHE A 341 8.48 -4.44 -4.38
N ASP A 342 9.24 -3.75 -5.22
CA ASP A 342 9.22 -3.94 -6.68
C ASP A 342 9.76 -5.35 -7.06
N ALA A 343 10.81 -5.86 -6.41
CA ALA A 343 11.31 -7.22 -6.61
C ALA A 343 10.32 -8.28 -6.15
N MET A 344 9.69 -8.11 -4.98
CA MET A 344 8.64 -9.00 -4.50
C MET A 344 7.38 -8.96 -5.39
N LEU A 345 7.01 -7.78 -5.91
CA LEU A 345 5.94 -7.62 -6.90
C LEU A 345 6.23 -8.42 -8.18
N ALA A 346 7.48 -8.46 -8.63
CA ALA A 346 7.93 -9.29 -9.76
C ALA A 346 8.05 -10.79 -9.41
N GLY A 347 7.66 -11.23 -8.21
CA GLY A 347 7.80 -12.61 -7.74
C GLY A 347 9.25 -13.06 -7.53
N CYS A 348 10.21 -12.12 -7.46
CA CYS A 348 11.62 -12.41 -7.23
C CYS A 348 11.90 -12.56 -5.74
N ILE A 349 12.75 -13.51 -5.35
CA ILE A 349 13.05 -13.77 -3.94
C ILE A 349 14.07 -12.74 -3.44
N PRO A 350 13.74 -11.83 -2.51
CA PRO A 350 14.70 -10.84 -2.01
C PRO A 350 15.85 -11.49 -1.23
N VAL A 351 17.05 -10.99 -1.48
CA VAL A 351 18.29 -11.34 -0.76
C VAL A 351 18.71 -10.14 0.05
N PHE A 352 18.47 -10.20 1.36
CA PHE A 352 18.80 -9.13 2.29
C PHE A 352 20.22 -9.28 2.81
N PHE A 353 20.90 -8.16 2.97
CA PHE A 353 22.27 -8.12 3.52
C PHE A 353 22.35 -7.52 4.93
N ASN A 354 21.33 -6.76 5.31
CA ASN A 354 21.16 -6.20 6.64
C ASN A 354 19.79 -6.62 7.21
N PRO A 355 19.68 -7.15 8.44
CA PRO A 355 18.38 -7.55 9.01
C PRO A 355 17.39 -6.39 9.11
N HIS A 356 17.87 -5.14 9.18
CA HIS A 356 16.99 -3.99 9.21
C HIS A 356 16.29 -3.73 7.87
N SER A 357 16.79 -4.23 6.73
CA SER A 357 16.14 -4.07 5.43
C SER A 357 14.69 -4.59 5.40
N ALA A 358 14.38 -5.61 6.22
CA ALA A 358 13.01 -6.12 6.34
C ALA A 358 12.67 -6.68 7.73
N TYR A 359 13.54 -7.51 8.31
CA TYR A 359 13.19 -8.45 9.39
C TYR A 359 12.78 -7.79 10.71
N THR A 360 13.37 -6.63 11.03
CA THR A 360 13.04 -5.87 12.24
C THR A 360 11.97 -4.80 12.01
N GLN A 361 11.37 -4.75 10.82
CA GLN A 361 10.29 -3.85 10.46
C GLN A 361 9.23 -4.60 9.63
N TYR A 362 8.28 -3.90 9.00
CA TYR A 362 7.19 -4.50 8.19
C TYR A 362 6.43 -5.67 8.86
N ARG A 363 6.38 -5.71 10.19
CA ARG A 363 5.84 -6.84 11.00
C ARG A 363 4.36 -7.18 10.78
N TRP A 364 3.62 -6.30 10.10
CA TRP A 364 2.23 -6.54 9.70
C TRP A 364 2.09 -7.14 8.29
N TYR A 365 3.18 -7.17 7.51
CA TYR A 365 3.21 -7.45 6.08
C TYR A 365 4.04 -8.68 5.72
N LEU A 366 5.10 -8.96 6.48
CA LEU A 366 6.06 -10.03 6.18
C LEU A 366 6.00 -11.15 7.24
N PRO A 367 6.13 -12.43 6.85
CA PRO A 367 6.21 -13.55 7.78
C PRO A 367 7.34 -13.38 8.80
N THR A 368 7.11 -13.79 10.05
CA THR A 368 8.14 -13.80 11.10
C THR A 368 9.25 -14.82 10.81
N ASN A 369 8.94 -15.88 10.07
CA ASN A 369 9.91 -16.86 9.62
C ASN A 369 10.51 -16.42 8.27
N TYR A 370 11.61 -15.67 8.34
CA TYR A 370 12.17 -14.97 7.17
C TYR A 370 12.62 -15.89 6.02
N THR A 371 12.96 -17.15 6.32
CA THR A 371 13.36 -18.14 5.30
C THR A 371 12.20 -18.60 4.42
N GLU A 372 10.95 -18.28 4.76
CA GLU A 372 9.78 -18.60 3.92
C GLU A 372 9.66 -17.68 2.69
N TYR A 373 10.37 -16.55 2.64
CA TYR A 373 10.22 -15.57 1.56
C TYR A 373 11.53 -14.89 1.12
N SER A 374 12.66 -15.16 1.78
CA SER A 374 13.90 -14.41 1.55
C SER A 374 15.16 -15.20 1.92
N VAL A 375 16.30 -14.73 1.39
CA VAL A 375 17.64 -15.21 1.76
C VAL A 375 18.36 -14.11 2.53
N TYR A 376 19.11 -14.47 3.56
CA TYR A 376 20.00 -13.56 4.29
C TYR A 376 21.47 -13.87 4.03
N ILE A 377 22.26 -12.86 3.67
CA ILE A 377 23.72 -12.97 3.50
C ILE A 377 24.38 -11.80 4.25
N PRO A 378 25.07 -12.00 5.39
CA PRO A 378 25.63 -10.90 6.17
C PRO A 378 26.54 -9.98 5.34
N GLU A 379 26.27 -8.67 5.39
CA GLU A 379 26.99 -7.69 4.57
C GLU A 379 28.51 -7.69 4.82
N ASP A 380 28.94 -7.89 6.07
CA ASP A 380 30.35 -7.97 6.45
C ASP A 380 31.03 -9.23 5.86
N ASP A 381 30.34 -10.37 5.77
CA ASP A 381 30.90 -11.59 5.17
C ASP A 381 31.16 -11.44 3.67
N VAL A 382 30.32 -10.66 2.98
CA VAL A 382 30.52 -10.30 1.56
C VAL A 382 31.67 -9.30 1.43
N ARG A 383 31.71 -8.27 2.29
CA ARG A 383 32.72 -7.21 2.25
C ARG A 383 34.13 -7.74 2.54
N GLU A 384 34.25 -8.68 3.46
CA GLU A 384 35.51 -9.33 3.84
C GLU A 384 35.87 -10.55 2.98
N GLY A 385 35.05 -10.87 1.96
CA GLY A 385 35.31 -11.98 1.03
C GLY A 385 35.18 -13.38 1.65
N ARG A 386 34.52 -13.51 2.81
CA ARG A 386 34.22 -14.81 3.45
C ARG A 386 33.19 -15.62 2.66
N VAL A 387 32.27 -14.96 1.95
CA VAL A 387 31.23 -15.60 1.12
C VAL A 387 31.13 -14.96 -0.26
N ARG A 388 30.84 -15.78 -1.27
CA ARG A 388 30.42 -15.32 -2.61
C ARG A 388 28.92 -15.50 -2.74
N ILE A 389 28.23 -14.47 -3.23
CA ILE A 389 26.76 -14.41 -3.32
C ILE A 389 26.24 -15.58 -4.17
N GLU A 390 26.81 -15.79 -5.35
CA GLU A 390 26.44 -16.89 -6.25
C GLU A 390 26.57 -18.27 -5.61
N GLU A 391 27.60 -18.51 -4.80
CA GLU A 391 27.80 -19.78 -4.09
C GLU A 391 26.81 -20.01 -2.94
N VAL A 392 26.26 -18.95 -2.36
CA VAL A 392 25.18 -19.07 -1.37
C VAL A 392 23.87 -19.37 -2.08
N LEU A 393 23.54 -18.63 -3.14
CA LEU A 393 22.27 -18.77 -3.85
C LEU A 393 22.16 -20.10 -4.63
N SER A 394 23.27 -20.58 -5.18
CA SER A 394 23.33 -21.87 -5.90
C SER A 394 23.15 -23.11 -5.01
N LYS A 395 23.05 -22.96 -3.68
CA LYS A 395 22.77 -24.06 -2.74
C LYS A 395 21.28 -24.35 -2.57
N TYR A 396 20.41 -23.41 -2.94
CA TYR A 396 18.96 -23.59 -2.84
C TYR A 396 18.48 -24.48 -3.98
N ASN A 397 17.72 -25.51 -3.64
CA ASN A 397 17.15 -26.42 -4.63
C ASN A 397 15.82 -25.86 -5.21
N ALA A 398 15.31 -26.50 -6.27
CA ALA A 398 14.09 -26.04 -6.95
C ALA A 398 12.82 -26.07 -6.08
N GLU A 399 12.75 -26.95 -5.07
CA GLU A 399 11.63 -27.05 -4.13
C GLU A 399 11.63 -25.84 -3.18
N GLN A 400 12.76 -25.55 -2.53
CA GLN A 400 12.95 -24.38 -1.66
C GLN A 400 12.72 -23.06 -2.42
N ILE A 401 13.20 -22.96 -3.66
CA ILE A 401 12.95 -21.81 -4.54
C ILE A 401 11.47 -21.69 -4.87
N GLY A 402 10.78 -22.81 -5.14
CA GLY A 402 9.34 -22.86 -5.35
C GLY A 402 8.54 -22.34 -4.16
N GLU A 403 8.82 -22.86 -2.96
CA GLU A 403 8.17 -22.47 -1.70
C GLU A 403 8.35 -20.98 -1.38
N MET A 404 9.59 -20.47 -1.51
CA MET A 404 9.88 -19.04 -1.32
C MET A 404 9.16 -18.17 -2.35
N LYS A 405 9.20 -18.55 -3.64
CA LYS A 405 8.54 -17.82 -4.73
C LYS A 405 7.02 -17.78 -4.51
N ASP A 406 6.39 -18.90 -4.19
CA ASP A 406 4.93 -18.95 -3.97
C ASP A 406 4.51 -18.14 -2.74
N THR A 407 5.35 -18.05 -1.71
CA THR A 407 5.14 -17.14 -0.59
C THR A 407 5.27 -15.67 -0.99
N VAL A 408 6.32 -15.29 -1.73
CA VAL A 408 6.47 -13.92 -2.24
C VAL A 408 5.27 -13.51 -3.11
N ILE A 409 4.85 -14.38 -4.04
CA ILE A 409 3.70 -14.11 -4.93
C ILE A 409 2.39 -14.00 -4.14
N ARG A 410 2.21 -14.82 -3.09
CA ARG A 410 1.04 -14.76 -2.19
C ARG A 410 0.96 -13.44 -1.41
N LEU A 411 2.09 -12.81 -1.09
CA LEU A 411 2.16 -11.54 -0.37
C LEU A 411 1.86 -10.31 -1.24
N ILE A 412 1.96 -10.41 -2.57
CA ILE A 412 1.79 -9.28 -3.51
C ILE A 412 0.59 -8.36 -3.18
N PRO A 413 -0.65 -8.86 -2.95
CA PRO A 413 -1.81 -7.99 -2.71
C PRO A 413 -1.61 -7.07 -1.50
N THR A 414 -1.02 -7.60 -0.42
CA THR A 414 -0.77 -6.87 0.82
C THR A 414 0.46 -5.96 0.77
N LEU A 415 1.25 -6.00 -0.30
CA LEU A 415 2.45 -5.17 -0.51
C LEU A 415 2.23 -3.99 -1.48
N ILE A 416 1.06 -3.92 -2.13
CA ILE A 416 0.67 -2.87 -3.06
C ILE A 416 -0.52 -2.05 -2.54
N TYR A 417 -0.76 -0.89 -3.12
CA TYR A 417 -1.93 -0.06 -2.84
C TYR A 417 -2.89 -0.10 -4.03
N LYS A 418 -4.18 -0.32 -3.81
CA LYS A 418 -5.19 -0.32 -4.89
C LYS A 418 -5.34 1.08 -5.49
N ASP A 419 -5.89 1.17 -6.70
CA ASP A 419 -6.26 2.47 -7.29
C ASP A 419 -7.34 3.15 -6.42
N PRO A 420 -7.07 4.32 -5.81
CA PRO A 420 -8.02 4.99 -4.92
C PRO A 420 -9.29 5.50 -5.63
N SER A 421 -9.32 5.56 -6.96
CA SER A 421 -10.51 5.93 -7.73
C SER A 421 -11.53 4.78 -7.85
N HIS A 422 -11.16 3.56 -7.44
CA HIS A 422 -11.99 2.36 -7.51
C HIS A 422 -12.22 1.73 -6.13
N LYS A 423 -13.45 1.29 -5.86
CA LYS A 423 -13.78 0.48 -4.67
C LYS A 423 -13.68 -1.00 -5.00
N ILE A 424 -12.63 -1.65 -4.50
CA ILE A 424 -12.42 -3.11 -4.60
C ILE A 424 -12.41 -3.66 -3.17
N GLU A 425 -13.47 -4.38 -2.81
CA GLU A 425 -13.65 -4.95 -1.46
C GLU A 425 -13.07 -6.35 -1.34
N SER A 426 -12.99 -7.11 -2.45
CA SER A 426 -12.49 -8.50 -2.46
C SER A 426 -10.97 -8.64 -2.32
N VAL A 427 -10.21 -7.59 -2.67
CA VAL A 427 -8.75 -7.56 -2.53
C VAL A 427 -8.38 -6.78 -1.27
N ARG A 428 -7.67 -7.41 -0.34
CA ARG A 428 -7.05 -6.73 0.82
C ARG A 428 -5.67 -6.19 0.43
N ASP A 429 -5.46 -4.87 0.56
CA ASP A 429 -4.23 -4.18 0.15
C ASP A 429 -3.34 -3.72 1.31
N ALA A 430 -2.23 -3.05 0.99
CA ALA A 430 -1.28 -2.55 1.98
C ALA A 430 -1.87 -1.48 2.91
N PHE A 431 -2.87 -0.70 2.44
CA PHE A 431 -3.65 0.21 3.25
C PHE A 431 -4.57 -0.57 4.20
N ASP A 432 -5.29 -1.58 3.71
CA ASP A 432 -6.22 -2.38 4.52
C ASP A 432 -5.48 -3.11 5.67
N VAL A 433 -4.23 -3.56 5.43
CA VAL A 433 -3.34 -4.11 6.46
C VAL A 433 -2.90 -3.06 7.49
N ALA A 434 -2.55 -1.85 7.04
CA ALA A 434 -2.17 -0.75 7.96
C ALA A 434 -3.33 -0.39 8.90
N ILE A 435 -4.56 -0.33 8.38
CA ILE A 435 -5.74 0.01 9.16
C ILE A 435 -6.06 -1.04 10.22
N ASP A 436 -6.02 -2.33 9.88
CA ASP A 436 -6.18 -3.40 10.87
C ASP A 436 -5.09 -3.33 11.97
N GLY A 437 -3.84 -3.06 11.59
CA GLY A 437 -2.73 -2.90 12.52
C GLY A 437 -2.87 -1.70 13.47
N VAL A 438 -3.36 -0.57 12.96
CA VAL A 438 -3.69 0.62 13.76
C VAL A 438 -4.82 0.32 14.74
N LEU A 439 -5.94 -0.25 14.27
CA LEU A 439 -7.11 -0.53 15.11
C LEU A 439 -6.78 -1.50 16.26
N GLU A 440 -6.06 -2.58 15.98
CA GLU A 440 -5.65 -3.55 17.01
C GLU A 440 -4.65 -2.93 18.01
N ARG A 441 -3.74 -2.07 17.55
CA ARG A 441 -2.87 -1.30 18.44
C ARG A 441 -3.65 -0.36 19.35
N VAL A 442 -4.57 0.44 18.82
CA VAL A 442 -5.34 1.38 19.63
C VAL A 442 -6.17 0.63 20.68
N LYS A 443 -6.82 -0.47 20.29
CA LYS A 443 -7.53 -1.36 21.21
C LYS A 443 -6.62 -1.87 22.33
N SER A 444 -5.43 -2.37 22.01
CA SER A 444 -4.42 -2.80 22.98
C SER A 444 -4.01 -1.68 23.95
N LEU A 445 -3.76 -0.46 23.44
CA LEU A 445 -3.43 0.73 24.25
C LEU A 445 -4.59 1.22 25.14
N MET A 446 -5.83 0.85 24.82
CA MET A 446 -7.02 1.16 25.62
C MET A 446 -7.36 0.09 26.66
N GLY A 447 -6.73 -1.10 26.59
CA GLY A 447 -7.03 -2.22 27.48
C GLY A 447 -8.42 -2.84 27.26
N ALA A 448 -8.87 -2.89 26.00
CA ALA A 448 -10.22 -3.33 25.59
C ALA A 448 -10.22 -4.65 24.81
#